data_AF-A0A9R0YZD2-F1
#
_entry.id   AF-A0A9R0YZD2-F1
#
_cell.length_a   1.000
_cell.length_b   1.000
_cell.length_c   1.000
_cell.angle_alpha   90.00
_cell.angle_beta   90.00
_cell.angle_gamma   90.00
#
_symmetry.space_group_name_H-M   'P 1'
#
loop_
_entity.id
_entity.type
_entity.pdbx_description
1 polymer ?
#
loop_
_entity_poly.entity_id
_entity_poly.type
_entity_poly.pdbx_seq_one_letter_code
_entity_poly.pdbx_strand_id
1 'polypeptide(L)'
;MKEALVSAATGALQPVLGKLAALLSDDSKLSHGVRSEVELHTSELAAIEAFVLMKSTEEDPSTQDKAWMKEVRELSYDIEDDLDELMAPVGGDKPPAKPNGFMDKIKVMLDRTKAHHQIVKAIDELKKKQLVHVAKRYKIH
;
A
#
# COMPACT_ATOMS: atom_id res chain seq x y z
N MET A 1 7.41 -5.61 -18.10
CA MET A 1 6.23 -5.97 -17.27
C MET A 1 6.37 -5.45 -15.83
N LYS A 2 7.52 -5.66 -15.15
CA LYS A 2 7.73 -5.13 -13.79
C LYS A 2 7.59 -3.61 -13.68
N GLU A 3 8.25 -2.86 -14.57
CA GLU A 3 8.21 -1.38 -14.57
C GLU A 3 6.78 -0.86 -14.71
N ALA A 4 5.98 -1.52 -15.55
CA ALA A 4 4.58 -1.16 -15.73
C ALA A 4 3.73 -1.44 -14.48
N LEU A 5 4.02 -2.50 -13.72
CA LEU A 5 3.32 -2.80 -12.47
C LEU A 5 3.68 -1.82 -11.36
N VAL A 6 4.98 -1.53 -11.21
CA VAL A 6 5.49 -0.54 -10.26
C VAL A 6 4.90 0.83 -10.58
N SER A 7 5.03 1.29 -11.82
CA SER A 7 4.49 2.57 -12.28
C SER A 7 2.98 2.65 -12.09
N ALA A 8 2.23 1.55 -12.29
CA ALA A 8 0.79 1.55 -12.08
C ALA A 8 0.42 1.61 -10.59
N ALA A 9 1.15 0.91 -9.72
CA ALA A 9 0.91 0.94 -8.28
C ALA A 9 1.28 2.30 -7.66
N THR A 10 2.48 2.83 -7.96
CA THR A 10 2.90 4.14 -7.47
C THR A 10 2.06 5.25 -8.09
N GLY A 11 1.76 5.16 -9.39
CA GLY A 11 0.91 6.13 -10.08
C GLY A 11 -0.52 6.19 -9.54
N ALA A 12 -1.04 5.11 -8.97
CA ALA A 12 -2.35 5.10 -8.30
C ALA A 12 -2.27 5.58 -6.84
N LEU A 13 -1.16 5.32 -6.12
CA LEU A 13 -0.94 5.82 -4.75
C LEU A 13 -0.74 7.35 -4.70
N GLN A 14 -0.10 7.93 -5.71
CA GLN A 14 0.25 9.35 -5.73
C GLN A 14 -0.98 10.29 -5.61
N PRO A 15 -2.07 10.11 -6.39
CA PRO A 15 -3.29 10.89 -6.21
C PRO A 15 -3.89 10.79 -4.81
N VAL A 16 -3.91 9.58 -4.23
CA VAL A 16 -4.38 9.34 -2.86
C VAL A 16 -3.57 10.15 -1.85
N LEU A 17 -2.24 10.08 -1.90
CA LEU A 17 -1.34 10.85 -1.03
C LEU A 17 -1.57 12.36 -1.17
N GLY A 18 -1.74 12.84 -2.41
CA GLY A 18 -2.03 14.25 -2.69
C GLY A 18 -3.37 14.70 -2.09
N LYS A 19 -4.43 13.87 -2.22
CA LYS A 19 -5.76 14.15 -1.67
C LYS A 19 -5.76 14.14 -0.14
N LEU A 20 -5.08 13.18 0.49
CA LEU A 20 -4.92 13.16 1.95
C LEU A 20 -4.16 14.39 2.45
N ALA A 21 -3.10 14.82 1.76
CA ALA A 21 -2.37 16.04 2.10
C ALA A 21 -3.25 17.30 1.95
N ALA A 22 -4.08 17.37 0.92
CA ALA A 22 -5.05 18.45 0.73
C ALA A 22 -6.11 18.45 1.85
N LEU A 23 -6.61 17.28 2.24
CA LEU A 23 -7.58 17.13 3.33
C LEU A 23 -6.98 17.56 4.68
N LEU A 24 -5.70 17.26 4.92
CA LEU A 24 -4.94 17.72 6.09
C LEU A 24 -4.62 19.22 6.06
N SER A 25 -4.70 19.87 4.91
CA SER A 25 -4.49 21.32 4.79
C SER A 25 -5.79 22.12 5.02
N ASP A 26 -6.93 21.44 5.05
CA ASP A 26 -8.25 22.05 5.24
C ASP A 26 -8.77 21.78 6.66
N ASP A 27 -8.49 22.72 7.57
CA ASP A 27 -8.88 22.63 8.99
C ASP A 27 -10.39 22.59 9.23
N SER A 28 -11.21 22.92 8.21
CA SER A 28 -12.66 22.87 8.31
C SER A 28 -13.25 21.47 8.05
N LYS A 29 -12.48 20.55 7.47
CA LYS A 29 -12.97 19.25 6.99
C LYS A 29 -12.77 18.09 7.97
N LEU A 30 -11.85 18.20 8.92
CA LEU A 30 -11.52 17.11 9.84
C LEU A 30 -11.64 17.53 11.31
N SER A 31 -12.25 16.68 12.12
CA SER A 31 -12.14 16.80 13.58
C SER A 31 -10.73 16.43 14.04
N HIS A 32 -10.27 16.95 15.18
CA HIS A 32 -8.91 16.72 15.69
C HIS A 32 -8.53 15.23 15.78
N GLY A 33 -9.45 14.36 16.22
CA GLY A 33 -9.18 12.93 16.31
C GLY A 33 -9.00 12.26 14.94
N VAL A 34 -9.85 12.62 13.98
CA VAL A 34 -9.80 12.12 12.59
C VAL A 34 -8.53 12.62 11.89
N ARG A 35 -8.13 13.87 12.16
CA ARG A 35 -6.91 14.47 11.58
C ARG A 35 -5.67 13.64 11.89
N SER A 36 -5.43 13.29 13.16
CA SER A 36 -4.27 12.48 13.55
C SER A 36 -4.28 11.09 12.89
N GLU A 37 -5.45 10.48 12.70
CA GLU A 37 -5.58 9.21 11.98
C GLU A 37 -5.24 9.36 10.50
N VAL A 38 -5.66 10.45 9.85
CA VAL A 38 -5.29 10.76 8.45
C VAL A 38 -3.78 11.01 8.31
N GLU A 39 -3.15 11.73 9.24
CA GLU A 39 -1.70 11.97 9.25
C GLU A 39 -0.92 10.65 9.35
N LEU A 40 -1.36 9.76 10.24
CA LEU A 40 -0.76 8.43 10.40
C LEU A 40 -0.89 7.62 9.11
N HIS A 41 -2.10 7.48 8.58
CA HIS A 41 -2.36 6.73 7.35
C HIS A 41 -1.61 7.30 6.14
N THR A 42 -1.47 8.63 6.04
CA THR A 42 -0.69 9.28 4.97
C THR A 42 0.78 8.84 5.03
N SER A 43 1.35 8.81 6.24
CA SER A 43 2.73 8.37 6.46
C SER A 43 2.92 6.87 6.14
N GLU A 44 1.94 6.04 6.51
CA GLU A 44 1.96 4.61 6.25
C GLU A 44 1.82 4.29 4.75
N LEU A 45 0.95 5.00 4.02
CA LEU A 45 0.83 4.85 2.57
C LEU A 45 2.11 5.30 1.83
N ALA A 46 2.76 6.37 2.29
CA ALA A 46 4.06 6.78 1.74
C ALA A 46 5.14 5.71 1.96
N ALA A 47 5.10 5.00 3.10
CA ALA A 47 5.98 3.86 3.35
C ALA A 47 5.68 2.68 2.41
N ILE A 48 4.40 2.43 2.07
CA ILE A 48 4.03 1.43 1.05
C ILE A 48 4.56 1.84 -0.33
N GLU A 49 4.42 3.10 -0.74
CA GLU A 49 4.96 3.60 -2.01
C GLU A 49 6.48 3.37 -2.08
N ALA A 50 7.20 3.73 -1.02
CA ALA A 50 8.64 3.48 -0.92
C ALA A 50 8.97 1.98 -0.99
N PHE A 51 8.16 1.12 -0.39
CA PHE A 51 8.35 -0.33 -0.45
C PHE A 51 8.10 -0.89 -1.86
N VAL A 52 7.09 -0.40 -2.58
CA VAL A 52 6.86 -0.73 -4.00
C VAL A 52 8.06 -0.33 -4.85
N LEU A 53 8.61 0.88 -4.66
CA LEU A 53 9.81 1.37 -5.35
C LEU A 53 11.04 0.55 -4.99
N MET A 54 11.23 0.18 -3.73
CA MET A 54 12.33 -0.70 -3.33
C MET A 54 12.26 -2.05 -4.07
N LYS A 55 11.05 -2.61 -4.21
CA LYS A 55 10.82 -3.85 -4.96
C LYS A 55 11.05 -3.72 -6.47
N SER A 56 10.99 -2.52 -7.04
CA SER A 56 11.31 -2.32 -8.47
C SER A 56 12.79 -2.50 -8.77
N THR A 57 13.66 -2.33 -7.76
CA THR A 57 15.11 -2.54 -7.89
C THR A 57 15.49 -4.01 -8.06
N GLU A 58 14.57 -4.93 -7.74
CA GLU A 58 14.79 -6.36 -7.95
C GLU A 58 14.72 -6.71 -9.45
N GLU A 59 15.65 -7.55 -9.92
CA GLU A 59 15.78 -7.84 -11.35
C GLU A 59 14.55 -8.57 -11.91
N ASP A 60 14.05 -9.57 -11.17
CA ASP A 60 12.81 -10.29 -11.46
C ASP A 60 11.94 -10.41 -10.19
N PRO A 61 10.91 -9.55 -10.04
CA PRO A 61 9.98 -9.66 -8.93
C PRO A 61 9.17 -10.95 -9.05
N SER A 62 8.94 -11.60 -7.90
CA SER A 62 8.20 -12.86 -7.86
C SER A 62 6.75 -12.67 -8.32
N THR A 63 6.07 -13.77 -8.69
CA THR A 63 4.62 -13.75 -8.97
C THR A 63 3.82 -13.15 -7.82
N GLN A 64 4.28 -13.34 -6.57
CA GLN A 64 3.64 -12.78 -5.39
C GLN A 64 3.83 -11.26 -5.31
N ASP A 65 5.05 -10.75 -5.58
CA ASP A 65 5.31 -9.30 -5.62
C ASP A 65 4.45 -8.64 -6.70
N LYS A 66 4.34 -9.27 -7.89
CA LYS A 66 3.51 -8.80 -9.00
C LYS A 66 2.02 -8.76 -8.64
N ALA A 67 1.52 -9.78 -7.92
CA ALA A 67 0.14 -9.83 -7.45
C ALA A 67 -0.14 -8.76 -6.38
N TRP A 68 0.78 -8.58 -5.43
CA TRP A 68 0.64 -7.56 -4.39
C TRP A 68 0.68 -6.13 -4.95
N MET A 69 1.57 -5.81 -5.90
CA MET A 69 1.57 -4.49 -6.56
C MET A 69 0.25 -4.22 -7.28
N LYS A 70 -0.38 -5.25 -7.84
CA LYS A 70 -1.72 -5.12 -8.41
C LYS A 70 -2.75 -4.80 -7.34
N GLU A 71 -2.73 -5.49 -6.20
CA GLU A 71 -3.64 -5.19 -5.08
C GLU A 71 -3.46 -3.77 -4.54
N VAL A 72 -2.22 -3.29 -4.42
CA VAL A 72 -1.90 -1.90 -4.04
C VAL A 72 -2.57 -0.92 -5.00
N ARG A 73 -2.46 -1.17 -6.31
CA ARG A 73 -3.11 -0.33 -7.33
C ARG A 73 -4.63 -0.32 -7.19
N GLU A 74 -5.28 -1.49 -7.12
CA GLU A 74 -6.74 -1.56 -7.04
C GLU A 74 -7.27 -0.88 -5.77
N LEU A 75 -6.65 -1.14 -4.62
CA LEU A 75 -7.03 -0.47 -3.37
C LEU A 75 -6.79 1.03 -3.42
N SER A 76 -5.77 1.50 -4.14
CA SER A 76 -5.53 2.93 -4.32
C SER A 76 -6.66 3.59 -5.11
N TYR A 77 -7.16 2.95 -6.17
CA TYR A 77 -8.35 3.44 -6.88
C TYR A 77 -9.59 3.45 -5.98
N ASP A 78 -9.82 2.38 -5.22
CA ASP A 78 -10.95 2.31 -4.29
C ASP A 78 -10.88 3.41 -3.21
N ILE A 79 -9.68 3.75 -2.73
CA ILE A 79 -9.45 4.84 -1.76
C ILE A 79 -9.63 6.20 -2.43
N GLU A 80 -9.12 6.35 -3.65
CA GLU A 80 -9.22 7.58 -4.43
C GLU A 80 -10.68 7.96 -4.69
N ASP A 81 -11.51 6.99 -5.06
CA ASP A 81 -12.95 7.16 -5.28
C ASP A 81 -13.67 7.65 -4.02
N ASP A 82 -13.35 7.05 -2.85
CA ASP A 82 -13.94 7.49 -1.57
C ASP A 82 -13.51 8.91 -1.19
N LEU A 83 -12.25 9.28 -1.48
CA LEU A 83 -11.74 10.62 -1.25
C LEU A 83 -12.38 11.64 -2.19
N ASP A 84 -12.61 11.29 -3.46
CA ASP A 84 -13.33 12.14 -4.40
C ASP A 84 -14.77 12.38 -3.97
N GLU A 85 -15.45 11.35 -3.47
CA GLU A 85 -16.81 11.50 -2.93
C GLU A 85 -16.85 12.40 -1.70
N LEU A 86 -15.87 12.25 -0.79
CA LEU A 86 -15.74 13.09 0.41
C LEU A 86 -15.40 14.55 0.08
N MET A 87 -14.57 14.77 -0.94
CA MET A 87 -14.09 16.11 -1.33
C MET A 87 -15.02 16.82 -2.31
N ALA A 88 -16.05 16.15 -2.83
CA ALA A 88 -17.03 16.73 -3.74
C ALA A 88 -17.79 17.92 -3.09
N PRO A 89 -18.09 18.99 -3.85
CA PRO A 89 -18.91 20.08 -3.35
C PRO A 89 -20.28 19.60 -2.87
N VAL A 90 -20.75 20.13 -1.74
CA VAL A 90 -22.12 19.89 -1.23
C VAL A 90 -23.12 20.56 -2.18
N GLY A 91 -23.51 19.85 -3.24
CA GLY A 91 -24.32 20.41 -4.33
C GLY A 91 -25.28 19.43 -5.00
N GLY A 92 -25.51 18.26 -4.42
CA GLY A 92 -26.47 17.28 -4.95
C GLY A 92 -27.19 16.51 -3.86
N ASP A 93 -28.36 15.95 -4.20
CA ASP A 93 -29.25 15.15 -3.33
C ASP A 93 -28.64 13.82 -2.83
N LYS A 94 -27.32 13.64 -2.93
CA LYS A 94 -26.64 12.45 -2.43
C LYS A 94 -26.45 12.55 -0.92
N PRO A 95 -26.73 11.48 -0.16
CA PRO A 95 -26.36 11.43 1.25
C PRO A 95 -24.85 11.64 1.38
N PRO A 96 -24.37 12.29 2.47
CA PRO A 96 -22.95 12.49 2.68
C PRO A 96 -22.23 11.12 2.68
N ALA A 97 -21.14 11.03 1.93
CA ALA A 97 -20.26 9.87 1.94
C ALA A 97 -19.82 9.56 3.37
N LYS A 98 -19.70 8.29 3.73
CA LYS A 98 -19.21 7.92 5.06
C LYS A 98 -17.71 8.23 5.13
N PRO A 99 -17.26 9.17 5.99
CA PRO A 99 -15.85 9.57 6.04
C PRO A 99 -14.90 8.44 6.44
N ASN A 100 -15.40 7.30 6.92
CA ASN A 100 -14.56 6.16 7.32
C ASN A 100 -14.27 5.15 6.21
N GLY A 101 -14.93 5.24 5.04
CA GLY A 101 -14.79 4.23 3.97
C GLY A 101 -13.34 4.09 3.49
N PHE A 102 -12.68 5.22 3.24
CA PHE A 102 -11.30 5.23 2.78
C PHE A 102 -10.33 4.74 3.87
N MET A 103 -10.59 5.05 5.15
CA MET A 103 -9.75 4.62 6.27
C MET A 103 -9.73 3.10 6.41
N ASP A 104 -10.88 2.44 6.28
CA ASP A 104 -10.97 0.98 6.35
C ASP A 104 -10.19 0.33 5.19
N LYS A 105 -10.27 0.92 3.99
CA LYS A 105 -9.49 0.46 2.82
C LYS A 105 -7.99 0.64 3.00
N ILE A 106 -7.54 1.75 3.61
CA ILE A 106 -6.13 1.95 3.97
C ILE A 106 -5.65 0.86 4.94
N LYS A 107 -6.44 0.56 5.99
CA LYS A 107 -6.13 -0.52 6.93
C LYS A 107 -5.99 -1.87 6.23
N VAL A 108 -6.90 -2.18 5.29
CA VAL A 108 -6.81 -3.39 4.46
C VAL A 108 -5.52 -3.41 3.62
N MET A 109 -5.13 -2.29 3.01
CA MET A 109 -3.88 -2.20 2.24
C MET A 109 -2.66 -2.46 3.11
N LEU A 110 -2.66 -1.92 4.34
CA LEU A 110 -1.58 -2.11 5.31
C LEU A 110 -1.47 -3.56 5.75
N ASP A 111 -2.58 -4.20 6.09
CA ASP A 111 -2.59 -5.59 6.52
C ASP A 111 -2.13 -6.54 5.41
N ARG A 112 -2.56 -6.31 4.16
CA ARG A 112 -2.10 -7.07 3.00
C ARG A 112 -0.61 -6.90 2.75
N THR A 113 -0.10 -5.67 2.89
CA THR A 113 1.33 -5.40 2.73
C THR A 113 2.16 -6.06 3.84
N LYS A 114 1.69 -6.02 5.08
CA LYS A 114 2.31 -6.74 6.21
C LYS A 114 2.34 -8.24 5.95
N ALA A 115 1.20 -8.82 5.55
CA ALA A 115 1.10 -10.25 5.23
C ALA A 115 2.08 -10.64 4.11
N HIS A 116 2.13 -9.86 3.03
CA HIS A 116 3.09 -10.04 1.95
C HIS A 116 4.54 -10.05 2.47
N HIS A 117 4.92 -9.04 3.26
CA HIS A 117 6.27 -8.93 3.80
C HIS A 117 6.64 -10.15 4.67
N GLN A 118 5.74 -10.63 5.52
CA GLN A 118 5.99 -11.82 6.35
C GLN A 118 6.21 -13.08 5.50
N ILE A 119 5.43 -13.26 4.44
CA ILE A 119 5.58 -14.40 3.53
C ILE A 119 6.93 -14.34 2.81
N VAL A 120 7.31 -13.18 2.27
CA VAL A 120 8.60 -13.00 1.60
C VAL A 120 9.75 -13.33 2.55
N LYS A 121 9.70 -12.80 3.78
CA LYS A 121 10.70 -13.07 4.81
C LYS A 121 10.79 -14.57 5.14
N ALA A 122 9.66 -15.25 5.30
CA ALA A 122 9.63 -16.68 5.58
C ALA A 122 10.24 -17.52 4.45
N ILE A 123 9.97 -17.16 3.19
CA ILE A 123 10.57 -17.81 2.02
C ILE A 123 12.09 -17.64 2.03
N ASP A 124 12.59 -16.44 2.32
CA ASP A 124 14.03 -16.19 2.37
C ASP A 124 14.73 -16.95 3.50
N GLU A 125 14.09 -17.06 4.67
CA GLU A 125 14.60 -17.87 5.78
C GLU A 125 14.65 -19.36 5.42
N LEU A 126 13.64 -19.88 4.72
CA LEU A 126 13.62 -21.27 4.25
C LEU A 126 14.74 -21.54 3.22
N LYS A 127 14.94 -20.63 2.26
CA LYS A 127 16.03 -20.73 1.27
C LYS A 127 17.40 -20.77 1.95
N LYS A 128 17.64 -19.88 2.92
CA LYS A 128 18.90 -19.86 3.71
C LYS A 128 19.13 -21.17 4.46
N LYS A 129 18.09 -21.73 5.10
CA LYS A 129 18.19 -23.02 5.80
C LYS A 129 18.50 -24.19 4.85
N GLN A 130 17.89 -24.23 3.67
CA GLN A 130 18.18 -25.25 2.66
C GLN A 130 19.63 -25.21 2.18
N LEU A 131 20.17 -24.01 1.88
CA LEU A 131 21.57 -23.85 1.47
C LEU A 131 22.55 -24.39 2.51
N VAL A 132 22.31 -24.12 3.79
CA VAL A 132 23.14 -24.64 4.89
C VAL A 132 23.08 -26.17 4.96
N HIS A 133 21.90 -26.78 4.82
CA HIS A 133 21.77 -28.24 4.81
C HIS A 133 22.46 -28.88 3.61
N VAL A 134 22.34 -28.29 2.42
CA VAL A 134 23.01 -28.76 1.21
C VAL A 134 24.53 -28.67 1.37
N ALA A 135 25.05 -27.52 1.84
CA ALA A 135 26.48 -27.34 2.10
C ALA A 135 27.03 -28.33 3.14
N LYS A 136 26.24 -28.70 4.15
CA LYS A 136 26.64 -29.73 5.14
C LYS A 136 26.70 -31.13 4.52
N ARG A 137 25.80 -31.48 3.58
CA ARG A 137 25.84 -32.77 2.88
C ARG A 137 27.08 -32.94 2.00
N TYR A 138 27.55 -31.86 1.38
CA TYR A 138 28.75 -31.88 0.51
C TYR A 138 30.08 -31.73 1.26
N LYS A 139 30.08 -31.50 2.58
CA LYS A 139 31.28 -31.50 3.44
C LYS A 139 31.57 -32.86 4.09
N ILE A 140 30.84 -33.91 3.68
CA ILE A 140 31.11 -35.29 4.07
C ILE A 140 31.83 -35.96 2.90
N HIS A 141 33.09 -35.61 2.67
CA HIS A 141 34.10 -36.38 1.94
C HIS A 141 35.48 -35.92 2.36
#